data_AF-A0A2E2QKL2-F1
#
_entry.id   AF-A0A2E2QKL2-F1
#
_cell.length_a   1.000
_cell.length_b   1.000
_cell.length_c   1.000
_cell.angle_alpha   90.00
_cell.angle_beta   90.00
_cell.angle_gamma   90.00
#
_symmetry.space_group_name_H-M   'P 1'
#
loop_
_entity.id
_entity.type
_entity.pdbx_description
1 polymer ?
#
loop_
_entity_poly.entity_id
_entity_poly.type
_entity_poly.pdbx_seq_one_letter_code
_entity_poly.pdbx_strand_id
1 'polypeptide(L)'
;MTLLKFLYKLSRMVVLGVPLFLVSACSGSVDTDIFNIFGSSKPPLPCPRVEVLPGAETITLFREGEGRDLVDVRFEGIIVPFSGQCQYVDDDTAVVVELILRIGATKGPAAESQTEEFPFFVAIAERSGEIIAKEVFYSPLEVEEGRRRATVQEELQQRIPLTGLKTGGDYVIIIGFQLTREQLELQS
;
A
#
# COMPACT_ATOMS: atom_id res chain seq x y z
N MET A 1 38.95 7.92 -24.97
CA MET A 1 37.87 6.94 -24.69
C MET A 1 36.73 7.70 -24.03
N THR A 2 35.48 7.74 -24.45
CA THR A 2 34.70 7.24 -25.60
C THR A 2 33.37 8.01 -25.44
N LEU A 3 32.98 8.88 -26.39
CA LEU A 3 31.80 8.74 -27.26
C LEU A 3 30.50 8.36 -26.48
N LEU A 4 29.32 8.98 -26.63
CA LEU A 4 28.72 9.41 -27.89
C LEU A 4 27.40 10.20 -27.65
N LYS A 5 27.33 11.39 -28.25
CA LYS A 5 26.22 11.99 -29.03
C LYS A 5 24.77 11.56 -28.73
N PHE A 6 23.93 12.51 -28.30
CA PHE A 6 22.55 12.60 -28.77
C PHE A 6 22.43 13.85 -29.64
N LEU A 7 22.53 13.64 -30.96
CA LEU A 7 22.32 14.66 -31.97
C LEU A 7 20.81 14.80 -32.23
N TYR A 8 20.23 15.91 -31.82
CA TYR A 8 19.00 16.43 -32.41
C TYR A 8 19.36 17.18 -33.70
N LYS A 9 18.91 16.69 -34.85
CA LYS A 9 18.89 17.43 -36.12
C LYS A 9 17.67 16.93 -36.91
N LEU A 10 16.60 17.72 -36.94
CA LEU A 10 16.29 18.71 -37.98
C LEU A 10 15.60 18.05 -39.19
N SER A 11 14.37 18.46 -39.51
CA SER A 11 14.09 19.27 -40.70
C SER A 11 12.63 19.17 -41.12
N ARG A 12 12.12 20.33 -41.55
CA ARG A 12 10.82 20.58 -42.19
C ARG A 12 10.58 19.58 -43.32
N MET A 13 9.37 19.03 -43.40
CA MET A 13 8.86 18.41 -44.63
C MET A 13 7.73 19.23 -45.21
N VAL A 14 7.99 19.68 -46.42
CA VAL A 14 7.12 20.41 -47.34
C VAL A 14 6.15 19.41 -47.98
N VAL A 15 4.88 19.81 -48.04
CA VAL A 15 3.79 19.13 -48.77
C VAL A 15 3.94 19.39 -50.26
N LEU A 16 3.91 18.34 -51.11
CA LEU A 16 3.42 18.41 -52.50
C LEU A 16 3.50 17.02 -53.19
N GLY A 17 2.39 16.60 -53.82
CA GLY A 17 2.43 15.78 -55.03
C GLY A 17 1.97 14.31 -54.93
N VAL A 18 0.73 14.06 -55.32
CA VAL A 18 0.18 12.74 -55.72
C VAL A 18 0.84 12.29 -57.04
N PRO A 19 1.15 11.00 -57.22
CA PRO A 19 0.48 10.29 -58.30
C PRO A 19 0.02 8.85 -57.96
N LEU A 20 -1.08 8.52 -58.62
CA LEU A 20 -1.72 7.22 -58.81
C LEU A 20 -0.72 6.10 -59.19
N PHE A 21 -0.73 4.99 -58.46
CA PHE A 21 -0.31 3.67 -58.97
C PHE A 21 -1.26 2.61 -58.42
N LEU A 22 -2.03 2.02 -59.33
CA LEU A 22 -2.74 0.76 -59.16
C LEU A 22 -1.71 -0.38 -59.21
N VAL A 23 -1.83 -1.39 -58.35
CA VAL A 23 -1.75 -2.84 -58.67
C VAL A 23 -1.90 -3.67 -57.39
N SER A 24 -2.79 -4.66 -57.48
CA SER A 24 -3.11 -5.72 -56.53
C SER A 24 -2.00 -6.76 -56.35
N ALA A 25 -1.78 -7.22 -55.12
CA ALA A 25 -1.46 -8.63 -54.83
C ALA A 25 -1.56 -8.87 -53.30
N CYS A 26 -2.61 -9.58 -52.88
CA CYS A 26 -2.66 -10.20 -51.56
C CYS A 26 -1.80 -11.46 -51.60
N SER A 27 -0.62 -11.40 -50.99
CA SER A 27 0.12 -12.58 -50.55
C SER A 27 0.62 -12.31 -49.13
N GLY A 28 -0.32 -12.27 -48.19
CA GLY A 28 0.00 -12.32 -46.77
C GLY A 28 0.40 -13.74 -46.42
N SER A 29 1.70 -13.98 -46.25
CA SER A 29 2.17 -15.06 -45.40
C SER A 29 1.70 -14.74 -43.98
N VAL A 30 0.54 -15.27 -43.62
CA VAL A 30 0.08 -15.35 -42.24
C VAL A 30 1.02 -16.32 -41.54
N ASP A 31 2.05 -15.79 -40.89
CA ASP A 31 2.81 -16.55 -39.90
C ASP A 31 1.82 -17.05 -38.85
N THR A 32 1.60 -18.35 -38.90
CA THR A 32 0.67 -19.11 -38.09
C THR A 32 1.16 -19.17 -36.63
N ASP A 33 0.96 -18.08 -35.89
CA ASP A 33 0.99 -18.08 -34.42
C ASP A 33 -0.43 -18.07 -33.83
N ILE A 34 -1.38 -18.76 -34.48
CA ILE A 34 -2.77 -18.91 -34.01
C ILE A 34 -2.90 -20.04 -32.98
N PHE A 35 -1.88 -20.90 -32.82
CA PHE A 35 -1.96 -22.08 -31.95
C PHE A 35 -1.59 -21.84 -30.47
N ASN A 36 -1.19 -20.63 -30.07
CA ASN A 36 -0.93 -20.30 -28.65
C ASN A 36 -2.09 -19.59 -27.93
N ILE A 37 -3.31 -19.66 -28.47
CA ILE A 37 -4.53 -19.06 -27.87
C ILE A 37 -5.03 -19.83 -26.63
N PHE A 38 -4.55 -21.05 -26.38
CA PHE A 38 -4.87 -21.83 -25.17
C PHE A 38 -3.68 -21.91 -24.22
N GLY A 39 -3.06 -20.76 -23.94
CA GLY A 39 -2.19 -20.63 -22.78
C GLY A 39 -3.01 -20.94 -21.53
N SER A 40 -2.78 -22.11 -20.94
CA SER A 40 -3.41 -22.53 -19.69
C SER A 40 -2.85 -21.70 -18.54
N SER A 41 -3.26 -20.43 -18.43
CA SER A 41 -2.96 -19.64 -17.26
C SER A 41 -3.70 -20.23 -16.07
N LYS A 42 -2.94 -20.78 -15.11
CA LYS A 42 -3.47 -21.19 -13.81
C LYS A 42 -4.27 -20.00 -13.25
N PRO A 43 -5.50 -20.20 -12.74
CA PRO A 43 -6.27 -19.12 -12.14
C PRO A 43 -5.45 -18.42 -11.06
N PRO A 44 -5.48 -17.08 -10.96
CA PRO A 44 -4.72 -16.36 -9.95
C PRO A 44 -5.18 -16.79 -8.55
N LEU A 45 -4.23 -17.15 -7.70
CA LEU A 45 -4.50 -17.53 -6.32
C LEU A 45 -4.92 -16.28 -5.51
N PRO A 46 -5.84 -16.41 -4.53
CA PRO A 46 -6.38 -15.27 -3.79
C PRO A 46 -5.34 -14.66 -2.85
N CYS A 47 -5.31 -13.33 -2.72
CA CYS A 47 -4.49 -12.65 -1.72
C CYS A 47 -5.17 -12.65 -0.33
N PRO A 48 -4.38 -12.51 0.76
CA PRO A 48 -4.92 -12.19 2.07
C PRO A 48 -5.76 -10.91 2.04
N ARG A 49 -6.83 -10.87 2.83
CA ARG A 49 -7.58 -9.63 3.03
C ARG A 49 -6.78 -8.70 3.93
N VAL A 50 -6.90 -7.40 3.69
CA VAL A 50 -6.33 -6.37 4.57
C VAL A 50 -7.49 -5.56 5.13
N GLU A 51 -7.51 -5.39 6.44
CA GLU A 51 -8.54 -4.63 7.13
C GLU A 51 -7.96 -3.80 8.27
N VAL A 52 -8.63 -2.70 8.60
CA VAL A 52 -8.34 -1.91 9.79
C VAL A 52 -9.28 -2.38 10.89
N LEU A 53 -8.73 -2.67 12.06
CA LEU A 53 -9.51 -3.11 13.21
C LEU A 53 -10.45 -1.99 13.66
N PRO A 54 -11.78 -2.21 13.68
CA PRO A 54 -12.73 -1.23 14.19
C PRO A 54 -12.47 -0.88 15.66
N GLY A 55 -12.53 0.40 16.00
CA GLY A 55 -12.15 0.95 17.29
C GLY A 55 -10.64 1.15 17.47
N ALA A 56 -9.82 0.89 16.45
CA ALA A 56 -8.37 1.14 16.47
C ALA A 56 -7.89 1.89 15.22
N GLU A 57 -8.80 2.42 14.41
CA GLU A 57 -8.52 3.29 13.26
C GLU A 57 -8.04 4.68 13.67
N THR A 58 -8.35 5.13 14.89
CA THR A 58 -8.00 6.43 15.44
C THR A 58 -7.30 6.33 16.78
N ILE A 59 -6.43 7.28 17.08
CA ILE A 59 -5.75 7.41 18.37
C ILE A 59 -5.74 8.88 18.79
N THR A 60 -5.96 9.14 20.08
CA THR A 60 -5.79 10.47 20.66
C THR A 60 -4.68 10.41 21.70
N LEU A 61 -3.67 11.26 21.52
CA LEU A 61 -2.54 11.42 22.41
C LEU A 61 -2.76 12.66 23.26
N PHE A 62 -2.85 12.48 24.57
CA PHE A 62 -2.99 13.57 25.54
C PHE A 62 -1.63 13.92 26.14
N ARG A 63 -1.51 15.12 26.70
CA ARG A 63 -0.38 15.45 27.58
C ARG A 63 -0.42 14.59 28.84
N GLU A 64 0.71 14.49 29.52
CA GLU A 64 0.79 13.78 30.80
C GLU A 64 -0.17 14.39 31.84
N GLY A 65 -0.76 13.53 32.68
CA GLY A 65 -1.76 13.90 33.69
C GLY A 65 -3.14 13.30 33.43
N GLU A 66 -4.10 13.66 34.28
CA GLU A 66 -5.47 13.11 34.25
C GLU A 66 -6.40 13.83 33.27
N GLY A 67 -5.98 14.99 32.73
CA GLY A 67 -6.79 15.78 31.80
C GLY A 67 -7.09 15.00 30.51
N ARG A 68 -8.37 14.93 30.13
CA ARG A 68 -8.87 14.27 28.92
C ARG A 68 -9.79 15.18 28.10
N ASP A 69 -9.64 16.50 28.29
CA ASP A 69 -10.40 17.50 27.54
C ASP A 69 -9.73 17.79 26.18
N LEU A 70 -10.47 18.43 25.27
CA LEU A 70 -9.95 18.85 23.96
C LEU A 70 -8.71 19.74 24.06
N VAL A 71 -8.55 20.47 25.18
CA VAL A 71 -7.39 21.33 25.44
C VAL A 71 -6.14 20.55 25.83
N ASP A 72 -6.28 19.29 26.26
CA ASP A 72 -5.20 18.41 26.68
C ASP A 72 -4.64 17.56 25.51
N VAL A 73 -5.29 17.61 24.35
CA VAL A 73 -4.89 16.84 23.17
C VAL A 73 -3.58 17.38 22.59
N ARG A 74 -2.58 16.51 22.49
CA ARG A 74 -1.35 16.77 21.73
C ARG A 74 -1.55 16.42 20.27
N PHE A 75 -2.01 15.22 19.96
CA PHE A 75 -2.19 14.78 18.58
C PHE A 75 -3.37 13.82 18.45
N GLU A 76 -4.03 13.88 17.31
CA GLU A 76 -5.03 12.90 16.87
C GLU A 76 -4.50 12.23 15.62
N GLY A 77 -4.45 10.89 15.62
CA GLY A 77 -4.03 10.08 14.48
C GLY A 77 -5.21 9.35 13.84
N ILE A 78 -5.14 9.16 12.53
CA ILE A 78 -6.06 8.31 11.76
C ILE A 78 -5.26 7.41 10.81
N ILE A 79 -5.58 6.12 10.83
CA ILE A 79 -5.09 5.14 9.87
C ILE A 79 -6.05 5.06 8.69
N VAL A 80 -5.52 5.20 7.48
CA VAL A 80 -6.25 4.95 6.25
C VAL A 80 -5.48 3.91 5.43
N PRO A 81 -6.04 2.70 5.23
CA PRO A 81 -5.40 1.70 4.39
C PRO A 81 -5.50 2.19 2.94
N PHE A 82 -4.39 2.19 2.21
CA PHE A 82 -4.38 2.69 0.83
C PHE A 82 -4.46 1.56 -0.19
N SER A 83 -3.57 0.57 -0.08
CA SER A 83 -3.51 -0.55 -1.02
C SER A 83 -2.58 -1.64 -0.52
N GLY A 84 -2.78 -2.87 -0.97
CA GLY A 84 -1.78 -3.92 -0.86
C GLY A 84 -1.70 -4.74 -2.14
N GLN A 85 -0.49 -5.21 -2.47
CA GLN A 85 -0.23 -6.18 -3.52
C GLN A 85 0.23 -7.49 -2.87
N CYS A 86 -0.04 -8.63 -3.50
CA CYS A 86 0.54 -9.88 -3.02
C CYS A 86 1.13 -10.70 -4.15
N GLN A 87 2.19 -11.44 -3.83
CA GLN A 87 2.86 -12.36 -4.73
C GLN A 87 3.08 -13.70 -4.04
N TYR A 88 2.72 -14.77 -4.72
CA TYR A 88 3.08 -16.13 -4.30
C TYR A 88 4.54 -16.38 -4.67
N VAL A 89 5.29 -16.93 -3.72
CA VAL A 89 6.73 -17.20 -3.81
C VAL A 89 7.01 -18.61 -3.33
N ASP A 90 8.21 -19.11 -3.61
CA ASP A 90 8.67 -20.44 -3.21
C ASP A 90 7.71 -21.56 -3.65
N ASP A 91 7.45 -21.64 -4.96
CA ASP A 91 6.56 -22.63 -5.57
C ASP A 91 5.16 -22.65 -4.95
N ASP A 92 4.60 -21.46 -4.70
CA ASP A 92 3.30 -21.23 -4.06
C ASP A 92 3.21 -21.68 -2.58
N THR A 93 4.34 -21.89 -1.89
CA THR A 93 4.37 -22.27 -0.46
C THR A 93 4.44 -21.08 0.50
N ALA A 94 4.58 -19.86 -0.01
CA ALA A 94 4.44 -18.65 0.77
C ALA A 94 3.79 -17.53 -0.05
N VAL A 95 3.16 -16.58 0.63
CA VAL A 95 2.67 -15.34 0.03
C VAL A 95 3.36 -14.16 0.69
N VAL A 96 3.90 -13.27 -0.13
CA VAL A 96 4.44 -11.98 0.27
C VAL A 96 3.39 -10.93 -0.01
N VAL A 97 3.04 -10.13 0.99
CA VAL A 97 2.11 -9.02 0.88
C VAL A 97 2.85 -7.71 1.11
N GLU A 98 2.80 -6.84 0.11
CA GLU A 98 3.25 -5.45 0.20
C GLU A 98 2.06 -4.60 0.62
N LEU A 99 2.21 -3.84 1.70
CA LEU A 99 1.17 -3.01 2.29
C LEU A 99 1.60 -1.56 2.22
N ILE A 100 0.71 -0.70 1.73
CA ILE A 100 0.86 0.75 1.80
C ILE A 100 -0.20 1.30 2.74
N LEU A 101 0.27 1.85 3.84
CA LEU A 101 -0.52 2.46 4.89
C LEU A 101 -0.31 3.98 4.86
N ARG A 102 -1.38 4.76 5.07
CA ARG A 102 -1.24 6.18 5.38
C ARG A 102 -1.69 6.46 6.79
N ILE A 103 -0.84 7.17 7.52
CA ILE A 103 -1.17 7.70 8.84
C ILE A 103 -1.31 9.21 8.68
N GLY A 104 -2.51 9.71 8.90
CA GLY A 104 -2.79 11.13 9.00
C GLY A 104 -2.73 11.56 10.47
N ALA A 105 -2.22 12.76 10.73
CA ALA A 105 -2.28 13.33 12.06
C ALA A 105 -2.78 14.76 12.04
N THR A 106 -3.52 15.13 13.08
CA THR A 106 -3.88 16.51 13.41
C THR A 106 -3.20 16.90 14.71
N LYS A 107 -2.38 17.95 14.66
CA LYS A 107 -1.77 18.55 15.84
C LYS A 107 -2.86 19.20 16.69
N GLY A 108 -2.79 18.99 18.00
CA GLY A 108 -3.67 19.50 19.06
C GLY A 108 -3.08 20.72 19.79
N PRO A 109 -3.86 21.38 20.67
CA PRO A 109 -3.44 22.59 21.38
C PRO A 109 -2.36 22.34 22.45
N ALA A 110 -2.29 21.13 23.01
CA ALA A 110 -1.29 20.77 24.04
C ALA A 110 0.02 20.22 23.45
N ALA A 111 0.20 20.24 22.13
CA ALA A 111 1.42 19.76 21.50
C ALA A 111 2.58 20.74 21.65
N GLU A 112 3.62 20.31 22.37
CA GLU A 112 4.86 21.05 22.57
C GLU A 112 5.89 20.82 21.44
N SER A 113 5.70 19.76 20.64
CA SER A 113 6.56 19.35 19.53
C SER A 113 5.83 19.46 18.18
N GLN A 114 6.57 19.57 17.07
CA GLN A 114 6.05 19.37 15.71
C GLN A 114 6.04 17.90 15.28
N THR A 115 6.84 17.07 15.94
CA THR A 115 7.00 15.65 15.65
C THR A 115 6.33 14.79 16.72
N GLU A 116 5.73 13.68 16.30
CA GLU A 116 5.12 12.67 17.16
C GLU A 116 5.36 11.28 16.56
N GLU A 117 5.49 10.27 17.43
CA GLU A 117 5.55 8.87 17.00
C GLU A 117 4.20 8.19 17.26
N PHE A 118 3.62 7.61 16.21
CA PHE A 118 2.34 6.91 16.29
C PHE A 118 2.57 5.40 16.39
N PRO A 119 2.22 4.74 17.52
CA PRO A 119 2.37 3.31 17.65
C PRO A 119 1.20 2.60 16.95
N PHE A 120 1.50 1.72 16.00
CA PHE A 120 0.50 0.91 15.29
C PHE A 120 0.95 -0.54 15.21
N PHE A 121 0.02 -1.46 15.03
CA PHE A 121 0.33 -2.88 14.89
C PHE A 121 -0.10 -3.40 13.52
N VAL A 122 0.60 -4.43 13.07
CA VAL A 122 0.17 -5.32 11.99
C VAL A 122 0.08 -6.73 12.56
N ALA A 123 -1.07 -7.36 12.40
CA ALA A 123 -1.31 -8.73 12.81
C ALA A 123 -1.73 -9.58 11.60
N ILE A 124 -1.30 -10.85 11.60
CA ILE A 124 -1.72 -11.86 10.63
C ILE A 124 -2.59 -12.85 11.38
N ALA A 125 -3.83 -13.01 10.91
CA ALA A 125 -4.80 -13.92 11.46
C ALA A 125 -5.27 -14.93 10.41
N GLU A 126 -5.74 -16.09 10.85
CA GLU A 126 -6.58 -16.95 10.01
C GLU A 126 -7.99 -16.39 9.93
N ARG A 127 -8.75 -16.79 8.91
CA ARG A 127 -10.19 -16.42 8.81
C ARG A 127 -11.04 -16.90 9.98
N SER A 128 -10.57 -17.86 10.78
CA SER A 128 -11.19 -18.29 12.04
C SER A 128 -11.09 -17.24 13.16
N GLY A 129 -10.19 -16.26 13.02
CA GLY A 129 -9.87 -15.25 14.03
C GLY A 129 -8.64 -15.60 14.88
N GLU A 130 -7.97 -16.73 14.63
CA GLU A 130 -6.73 -17.08 15.32
C GLU A 130 -5.57 -16.17 14.87
N ILE A 131 -4.94 -15.47 15.82
CA ILE A 131 -3.78 -14.61 15.55
C ILE A 131 -2.52 -15.47 15.49
N ILE A 132 -1.85 -15.46 14.34
CA ILE A 132 -0.62 -16.22 14.09
C ILE A 132 0.60 -15.39 14.47
N ALA A 133 0.59 -14.12 14.10
CA ALA A 133 1.68 -13.19 14.35
C ALA A 133 1.14 -11.77 14.56
N LYS A 134 1.87 -10.98 15.36
CA LYS A 134 1.61 -9.56 15.56
C LYS A 134 2.91 -8.85 15.86
N GLU A 135 3.09 -7.69 15.23
CA GLU A 135 4.22 -6.79 15.47
C GLU A 135 3.72 -5.36 15.69
N VAL A 136 4.43 -4.60 16.50
CA VAL A 136 4.15 -3.18 16.78
C VAL A 136 5.26 -2.34 16.15
N PHE A 137 4.85 -1.35 15.38
CA PHE A 137 5.67 -0.39 14.67
C PHE A 137 5.42 1.01 15.22
N TYR A 138 6.37 1.91 14.98
CA TYR A 138 6.30 3.32 15.38
C TYR A 138 6.53 4.18 14.14
N SER A 139 5.53 4.94 13.76
CA SER A 139 5.58 5.83 12.59
C SER A 139 5.88 7.26 13.05
N PRO A 140 7.08 7.82 12.77
CA PRO A 140 7.37 9.21 13.05
C PRO A 140 6.66 10.11 12.03
N LEU A 141 5.95 11.12 12.52
CA LEU A 141 5.27 12.10 11.69
C LEU A 141 5.59 13.50 12.17
N GLU A 142 5.99 14.37 11.25
CA GLU A 142 6.27 15.77 11.49
C GLU A 142 5.18 16.66 10.85
N VAL A 143 4.66 17.61 11.64
CA VAL A 143 3.76 18.65 11.16
C VAL A 143 4.58 19.91 10.88
N GLU A 144 4.62 20.32 9.62
CA GLU A 144 5.33 21.54 9.20
C GLU A 144 4.88 22.79 9.99
N GLU A 145 5.80 23.73 10.19
CA GLU A 145 5.49 24.99 10.86
C GLU A 145 4.34 25.75 10.17
N GLY A 146 3.43 26.31 10.98
CA GLY A 146 2.23 26.99 10.48
C GLY A 146 1.13 26.04 9.97
N ARG A 147 1.35 24.72 9.99
CA ARG A 147 0.34 23.71 9.66
C ARG A 147 -0.22 23.06 10.92
N ARG A 148 -1.35 22.37 10.75
CA ARG A 148 -2.02 21.58 11.81
C ARG A 148 -2.23 20.13 11.42
N ARG A 149 -1.96 19.77 10.18
CA ARG A 149 -2.15 18.41 9.66
C ARG A 149 -0.92 17.99 8.88
N ALA A 150 -0.57 16.72 9.00
CA ALA A 150 0.40 16.08 8.12
C ALA A 150 -0.02 14.62 7.88
N THR A 151 0.69 13.97 6.97
CA THR A 151 0.46 12.57 6.60
C THR A 151 1.79 11.93 6.29
N VAL A 152 1.96 10.70 6.73
CA VAL A 152 3.11 9.85 6.42
C VAL A 152 2.61 8.57 5.73
N GLN A 153 3.43 8.06 4.81
CA GLN A 153 3.20 6.79 4.13
C GLN A 153 4.17 5.76 4.68
N GLU A 154 3.64 4.64 5.14
CA GLU A 154 4.40 3.47 5.58
C GLU A 154 4.30 2.37 4.52
N GLU A 155 5.44 1.77 4.20
CA GLU A 155 5.56 0.65 3.28
C GLU A 155 6.05 -0.57 4.06
N LEU A 156 5.21 -1.61 4.12
CA LEU A 156 5.45 -2.79 4.95
C LEU A 156 5.39 -4.04 4.09
N GLN A 157 6.23 -5.02 4.40
CA GLN A 157 6.23 -6.31 3.72
C GLN A 157 5.96 -7.41 4.73
N GLN A 158 4.93 -8.21 4.48
CA GLN A 158 4.53 -9.33 5.33
C GLN A 158 4.67 -10.63 4.55
N ARG A 159 5.47 -11.56 5.07
CA ARG A 159 5.65 -12.88 4.47
C ARG A 159 4.89 -13.91 5.28
N ILE A 160 3.92 -14.57 4.65
CA ILE A 160 3.06 -15.57 5.28
C ILE A 160 3.41 -16.94 4.69
N PRO A 161 4.01 -17.85 5.48
CA PRO A 161 4.18 -19.24 5.07
C PRO A 161 2.81 -19.91 4.95
N LEU A 162 2.57 -20.59 3.84
CA LEU A 162 1.36 -21.37 3.60
C LEU A 162 1.60 -22.81 4.04
N THR A 163 0.66 -23.36 4.81
CA THR A 163 0.76 -24.73 5.31
C THR A 163 -0.37 -25.60 4.74
N GLY A 164 -0.01 -26.81 4.30
CA GLY A 164 -0.95 -27.77 3.75
C GLY A 164 -1.63 -27.27 2.47
N LEU A 165 -2.96 -27.16 2.51
CA LEU A 165 -3.79 -26.74 1.37
C LEU A 165 -4.23 -25.26 1.47
N LYS A 166 -3.71 -24.50 2.44
CA LYS A 166 -4.08 -23.10 2.64
C LYS A 166 -3.53 -22.22 1.51
N THR A 167 -4.28 -21.18 1.20
CA THR A 167 -3.91 -20.12 0.27
C THR A 167 -3.88 -18.78 1.01
N GLY A 168 -3.35 -17.73 0.37
CA GLY A 168 -3.39 -16.38 0.92
C GLY A 168 -4.80 -15.93 1.33
N GLY A 169 -5.84 -16.36 0.60
CA GLY A 169 -7.23 -16.04 0.91
C GLY A 169 -7.75 -16.59 2.25
N ASP A 170 -7.01 -17.50 2.89
CA ASP A 170 -7.33 -18.05 4.22
C ASP A 170 -6.79 -17.18 5.36
N TYR A 171 -6.07 -16.10 5.05
CA TYR A 171 -5.47 -15.18 5.99
C TYR A 171 -6.08 -13.77 5.89
N VAL A 172 -6.03 -13.06 7.01
CA VAL A 172 -6.43 -11.66 7.15
C VAL A 172 -5.29 -10.91 7.82
N ILE A 173 -4.87 -9.82 7.21
CA ILE A 173 -3.93 -8.86 7.77
C ILE A 173 -4.75 -7.75 8.43
N ILE A 174 -4.58 -7.58 9.73
CA ILE A 174 -5.31 -6.63 10.56
C ILE A 174 -4.35 -5.54 10.97
N ILE A 175 -4.74 -4.29 10.76
CA ILE A 175 -3.94 -3.09 11.08
C ILE A 175 -4.73 -2.22 12.06
N GLY A 176 -4.04 -1.57 13.00
CA GLY A 176 -4.66 -0.59 13.88
C GLY A 176 -3.64 0.12 14.74
N PHE A 177 -4.03 1.22 15.39
CA PHE A 177 -3.19 1.83 16.41
C PHE A 177 -3.05 0.91 17.62
N GLN A 178 -1.87 0.90 18.22
CA GLN A 178 -1.64 0.19 19.47
C GLN A 178 -2.13 1.06 20.63
N LEU A 179 -3.43 0.98 20.89
CA LEU A 179 -4.07 1.76 21.96
C LEU A 179 -3.69 1.22 23.35
N THR A 180 -3.58 2.14 24.31
CA THR A 180 -3.65 1.79 25.74
C THR A 180 -5.09 1.47 26.12
N ARG A 181 -5.28 0.88 27.31
CA ARG A 181 -6.62 0.59 27.83
C ARG A 181 -7.47 1.86 27.95
N GLU A 182 -6.87 2.93 28.47
CA GLU A 182 -7.51 4.24 28.61
C GLU A 182 -7.94 4.81 27.25
N GLN A 183 -7.11 4.66 26.21
CA GLN A 183 -7.45 5.13 24.88
C GLN A 183 -8.56 4.31 24.22
N LEU A 184 -8.62 3.01 24.50
CA LEU A 184 -9.68 2.14 23.99
C LEU A 184 -11.05 2.50 24.59
N GLU A 185 -11.09 2.90 25.86
CA GLU A 185 -12.33 3.35 26.53
C GLU A 185 -12.89 4.65 25.92
N LEU A 186 -12.09 5.41 25.16
CA LEU A 186 -12.57 6.58 24.42
C LEU A 186 -13.23 6.22 23.08
N GLN A 187 -13.08 4.98 22.61
CA GLN A 187 -13.60 4.51 21.32
C GLN A 187 -14.96 3.81 21.42
N SER A 188 -15.48 3.65 22.64
CA SER A 188 -16.72 2.93 22.96
C SER A 188 -17.95 3.82 23.05
#